data_AF-A0A444JFJ2-F1
#
_entry.id   AF-A0A444JFJ2-F1
#
_cell.length_a   1.000
_cell.length_b   1.000
_cell.length_c   1.000
_cell.angle_alpha   90.00
_cell.angle_beta   90.00
_cell.angle_gamma   90.00
#
_symmetry.space_group_name_H-M   'P 1'
#
loop_
_entity.id
_entity.type
_entity.pdbx_description
1 polymer ?
#
loop_
_entity_poly.entity_id
_entity_poly.type
_entity_poly.pdbx_seq_one_letter_code
_entity_poly.pdbx_strand_id
1 'polypeptide(L)'
;CPFLIEAGCSVYADRPSACRTYPLERGVEKAGPNAPLKSHYAVVHHSYCKGHEERNTYTVRQWKREQRLDSFNLMNDLWAEVDAFFAGDPWQGEGHAGPRQQLAFMVCYNIDAFRAYSIENNLIVQYRLDRDQRRRIERDDAELLKFGFTWLMHVLGERKILRSR
;
A
#
# COMPACT_ATOMS: atom_id res chain seq x y z
N CYS A 1 13.37 7.71 -18.40
CA CYS A 1 13.58 7.17 -17.04
C CYS A 1 15.04 7.42 -16.66
N PRO A 2 15.33 8.07 -15.51
CA PRO A 2 16.71 8.42 -15.14
C PRO A 2 17.60 7.18 -14.84
N PHE A 3 16.99 6.02 -14.60
CA PHE A 3 17.70 4.76 -14.37
C PHE A 3 17.93 3.94 -15.64
N LEU A 4 17.52 4.44 -16.81
CA LEU A 4 17.71 3.73 -18.07
C LEU A 4 19.10 4.04 -18.63
N ILE A 5 19.91 2.99 -18.77
CA ILE A 5 21.23 3.01 -19.43
C ILE A 5 21.19 2.11 -20.67
N GLU A 6 22.27 2.07 -21.45
CA GLU A 6 22.36 1.25 -22.67
C GLU A 6 22.06 -0.24 -22.42
N ALA A 7 22.51 -0.78 -21.29
CA ALA A 7 22.26 -2.16 -20.89
C ALA A 7 20.84 -2.40 -20.30
N GLY A 8 19.99 -1.38 -20.21
CA GLY A 8 18.65 -1.47 -19.62
C GLY A 8 18.50 -0.68 -18.31
N CYS A 9 17.56 -1.07 -17.45
CA CYS A 9 17.33 -0.38 -16.18
C CYS A 9 18.42 -0.74 -15.16
N SER A 10 19.19 0.25 -14.69
CA SER A 10 20.25 0.06 -13.70
C SER A 10 19.76 -0.38 -12.32
N VAL A 11 18.47 -0.14 -12.02
CA VAL A 11 17.80 -0.56 -10.78
C VAL A 11 16.73 -1.61 -11.07
N TYR A 12 16.94 -2.47 -12.07
CA TYR A 12 15.91 -3.41 -12.50
C TYR A 12 15.35 -4.22 -11.33
N ALA A 13 16.20 -4.76 -10.45
CA ALA A 13 15.78 -5.54 -9.28
C ALA A 13 14.87 -4.76 -8.31
N ASP A 14 15.05 -3.44 -8.22
CA ASP A 14 14.38 -2.52 -7.28
C ASP A 14 13.33 -1.63 -7.96
N ARG A 15 13.01 -1.89 -9.22
CA ARG A 15 12.02 -1.11 -9.98
C ARG A 15 10.64 -1.14 -9.29
N PRO A 16 9.87 -0.05 -9.35
CA PRO A 16 8.57 0.05 -8.68
C PRO A 16 7.53 -0.88 -9.30
N SER A 17 6.41 -1.07 -8.58
CA SER A 17 5.26 -1.85 -9.05
C SER A 17 4.77 -1.39 -10.43
N ALA A 18 4.69 -0.08 -10.69
CA ALA A 18 4.30 0.48 -11.99
C ALA A 18 5.17 -0.03 -13.16
N CYS A 19 6.49 -0.15 -12.96
CA CYS A 19 7.41 -0.68 -13.98
C CYS A 19 7.34 -2.21 -14.10
N ARG A 20 6.90 -2.92 -13.06
CA ARG A 20 6.70 -4.38 -13.05
C ARG A 20 5.39 -4.80 -13.69
N THR A 21 4.37 -3.96 -13.57
CA THR A 21 3.05 -4.23 -14.11
C THR A 21 3.04 -4.06 -15.62
N TYR A 22 3.67 -3.04 -16.19
CA TYR A 22 3.65 -2.81 -17.65
C TYR A 22 4.11 -4.03 -18.47
N PRO A 23 3.36 -4.46 -19.51
CA PRO A 23 2.14 -3.84 -20.08
C PRO A 23 0.82 -4.34 -19.47
N LEU A 24 0.88 -5.13 -18.40
CA LEU A 24 -0.29 -5.57 -17.65
C LEU A 24 -0.71 -4.47 -16.66
N GLU A 25 -1.71 -3.67 -17.01
CA GLU A 25 -2.29 -2.70 -16.11
C GLU A 25 -3.13 -3.36 -15.01
N ARG A 26 -3.08 -2.76 -13.82
CA ARG A 26 -3.83 -3.19 -12.65
C ARG A 26 -4.75 -2.06 -12.19
N GLY A 27 -6.05 -2.32 -12.15
CA GLY A 27 -7.04 -1.50 -11.47
C GLY A 27 -7.48 -2.12 -10.16
N VAL A 28 -7.89 -1.31 -9.20
CA VAL A 28 -8.46 -1.75 -7.93
C VAL A 28 -9.78 -1.05 -7.70
N GLU A 29 -10.78 -1.78 -7.22
CA GLU A 29 -12.12 -1.29 -6.98
C GLU A 29 -12.56 -1.63 -5.55
N LYS A 30 -13.11 -0.62 -4.87
CA LYS A 30 -13.82 -0.76 -3.60
C LYS A 30 -15.25 -0.26 -3.77
N ALA A 31 -16.18 -1.18 -4.05
CA ALA A 31 -17.58 -0.84 -4.34
C ALA A 31 -18.36 -0.23 -3.15
N GLY A 32 -17.79 -0.28 -1.94
CA GLY A 32 -18.34 0.33 -0.74
C GLY A 32 -17.62 -0.12 0.53
N PRO A 33 -17.95 0.45 1.70
CA PRO A 33 -17.17 0.25 2.95
C PRO A 33 -17.01 -1.22 3.38
N ASN A 34 -18.01 -2.06 3.10
CA ASN A 34 -18.02 -3.48 3.49
C ASN A 34 -17.81 -4.44 2.31
N ALA A 35 -17.66 -3.91 1.09
CA ALA A 35 -17.39 -4.74 -0.07
C ALA A 35 -15.94 -5.23 -0.04
N PRO A 36 -15.63 -6.46 -0.48
CA PRO A 36 -14.25 -6.87 -0.67
C PRO A 36 -13.59 -6.01 -1.75
N LEU A 37 -12.29 -5.73 -1.58
CA LEU A 37 -11.49 -5.12 -2.63
C LEU A 37 -11.39 -6.07 -3.83
N LYS A 38 -11.56 -5.54 -5.04
CA LYS A 38 -11.42 -6.31 -6.29
C LYS A 38 -10.28 -5.75 -7.12
N SER A 39 -9.44 -6.64 -7.65
CA SER A 39 -8.40 -6.27 -8.61
C SER A 39 -8.82 -6.66 -10.02
N HIS A 40 -8.65 -5.73 -10.94
CA HIS A 40 -8.88 -5.90 -12.37
C HIS A 40 -7.55 -5.81 -13.09
N TYR A 41 -7.40 -6.58 -14.16
CA TYR A 41 -6.19 -6.56 -14.97
C TYR A 41 -6.55 -6.42 -16.44
N ALA A 42 -5.83 -5.54 -17.13
CA ALA A 42 -5.97 -5.32 -18.56
C ALA A 42 -4.58 -5.29 -19.19
N VAL A 43 -4.46 -5.69 -20.45
CA VAL A 43 -3.20 -5.56 -21.19
C VAL A 43 -3.34 -4.37 -22.12
N VAL A 44 -2.39 -3.43 -22.01
CA VAL A 44 -2.33 -2.31 -22.95
C VAL A 44 -1.47 -2.67 -24.13
N HIS A 45 -1.91 -2.23 -25.31
CA HIS A 45 -1.18 -2.44 -26.56
C HIS A 45 -0.69 -1.09 -27.08
N HIS A 46 0.59 -0.83 -26.85
CA HIS A 46 1.28 0.33 -27.41
C HIS A 46 2.09 -0.10 -28.62
N SER A 47 2.08 0.68 -29.69
CA SER A 47 2.79 0.37 -30.95
C SER A 47 4.31 0.20 -30.77
N TYR A 48 4.88 0.82 -29.74
CA TYR A 48 6.29 0.70 -29.38
C TYR A 48 6.59 -0.49 -28.46
N CYS A 49 5.58 -1.19 -27.94
CA CYS A 49 5.76 -2.34 -27.07
C CYS A 49 5.97 -3.62 -27.90
N LYS A 50 7.22 -3.85 -28.31
CA LYS A 50 7.61 -5.04 -29.10
C LYS A 50 7.44 -6.36 -28.35
N GLY A 51 7.25 -6.33 -27.02
CA GLY A 51 7.02 -7.52 -26.20
C GLY A 51 5.74 -8.29 -26.57
N HIS A 52 4.77 -7.66 -27.23
CA HIS A 52 3.57 -8.35 -27.74
C HIS A 52 3.85 -9.24 -28.96
N GLU A 53 4.99 -9.08 -29.62
CA GLU A 53 5.40 -9.87 -30.79
C GLU A 53 6.21 -11.13 -30.39
N GLU A 54 6.55 -11.26 -29.11
CA GLU A 54 7.27 -12.40 -28.57
C GLU A 54 6.43 -13.67 -28.58
N ARG A 55 7.09 -14.83 -28.71
CA ARG A 55 6.40 -16.14 -28.72
C ARG A 55 5.88 -16.58 -27.36
N ASN A 56 6.43 -16.02 -26.29
CA ASN A 56 6.10 -16.40 -24.92
C ASN A 56 4.72 -15.88 -24.54
N THR A 57 3.92 -16.73 -23.91
CA THR A 57 2.61 -16.35 -23.37
C THR A 57 2.61 -16.46 -21.86
N TYR A 58 1.87 -15.55 -21.21
CA TYR A 58 1.80 -15.47 -19.76
C TYR A 58 0.35 -15.36 -19.31
N THR A 59 0.00 -16.14 -18.30
CA THR A 59 -1.18 -15.85 -17.48
C THR A 59 -0.86 -14.69 -16.52
N VAL A 60 -1.88 -13.95 -16.08
CA VAL A 60 -1.74 -12.91 -15.03
C VAL A 60 -1.03 -13.46 -13.78
N ARG A 61 -1.33 -14.71 -13.40
CA ARG A 61 -0.69 -15.37 -12.24
C ARG A 61 0.81 -15.57 -12.46
N GLN A 62 1.22 -16.05 -13.63
CA GLN A 62 2.64 -16.22 -13.97
C GLN A 62 3.35 -14.87 -13.98
N TRP A 63 2.75 -13.86 -14.61
CA TRP A 63 3.30 -12.51 -14.66
C TRP A 63 3.53 -11.94 -13.25
N LYS A 64 2.52 -11.99 -12.37
CA LYS A 64 2.65 -11.51 -10.99
C LYS A 64 3.81 -12.15 -10.24
N ARG A 65 3.94 -13.48 -10.36
CA ARG A 65 5.00 -14.24 -9.69
C ARG A 65 6.38 -13.86 -10.23
N GLU A 66 6.56 -13.85 -11.55
CA GLU A 66 7.85 -13.58 -12.19
C GLU A 66 8.29 -12.13 -11.99
N GLN A 67 7.35 -11.19 -12.01
CA GLN A 67 7.61 -9.78 -11.75
C GLN A 67 7.70 -9.46 -10.24
N ARG A 68 7.51 -10.46 -9.35
CA ARG A 68 7.54 -10.33 -7.88
C ARG A 68 6.57 -9.28 -7.35
N LEU A 69 5.34 -9.30 -7.85
CA LEU A 69 4.31 -8.30 -7.57
C LEU A 69 3.50 -8.56 -6.30
N ASP A 70 3.63 -9.72 -5.65
CA ASP A 70 2.71 -10.09 -4.56
C ASP A 70 2.83 -9.18 -3.34
N SER A 71 4.04 -8.86 -2.89
CA SER A 71 4.25 -7.92 -1.77
C SER A 71 3.79 -6.50 -2.12
N PHE A 72 4.07 -6.03 -3.33
CA PHE A 72 3.63 -4.71 -3.80
C PHE A 72 2.11 -4.63 -3.88
N ASN A 73 1.46 -5.63 -4.46
CA ASN A 73 0.00 -5.66 -4.55
C ASN A 73 -0.65 -5.72 -3.17
N LEU A 74 -0.08 -6.48 -2.22
CA LEU A 74 -0.56 -6.49 -0.83
C LEU A 74 -0.53 -5.08 -0.23
N MET A 75 0.59 -4.36 -0.34
CA MET A 75 0.69 -3.01 0.22
C MET A 75 -0.21 -2.01 -0.51
N ASN A 76 -0.30 -2.10 -1.85
CA ASN A 76 -1.20 -1.29 -2.65
C ASN A 76 -2.67 -1.52 -2.29
N ASP A 77 -3.05 -2.76 -1.98
CA ASP A 77 -4.42 -3.12 -1.61
C ASP A 77 -4.79 -2.59 -0.23
N LEU A 78 -3.86 -2.67 0.73
CA LEU A 78 -4.04 -2.05 2.04
C LEU A 78 -4.13 -0.52 1.93
N TRP A 79 -3.35 0.10 1.06
CA TRP A 79 -3.47 1.52 0.77
C TRP A 79 -4.82 1.87 0.12
N ALA A 80 -5.30 1.08 -0.84
CA ALA A 80 -6.60 1.31 -1.49
C ALA A 80 -7.77 1.24 -0.50
N GLU A 81 -7.67 0.42 0.55
CA GLU A 81 -8.64 0.42 1.67
C GLU A 81 -8.62 1.73 2.46
N VAL A 82 -7.42 2.29 2.72
CA VAL A 82 -7.25 3.57 3.41
C VAL A 82 -7.73 4.73 2.54
N ASP A 83 -7.40 4.73 1.25
CA ASP A 83 -7.83 5.73 0.27
C ASP A 83 -9.35 5.75 0.12
N ALA A 84 -9.99 4.58 0.01
CA ALA A 84 -11.45 4.47 -0.01
C ALA A 84 -12.08 4.94 1.32
N PHE A 85 -11.41 4.74 2.45
CA PHE A 85 -11.84 5.28 3.74
C PHE A 85 -11.75 6.81 3.78
N PHE A 86 -10.67 7.39 3.24
CA PHE A 86 -10.50 8.85 3.13
C PHE A 86 -11.53 9.50 2.20
N ALA A 87 -11.94 8.81 1.13
CA ALA A 87 -13.02 9.27 0.26
C ALA A 87 -14.38 9.40 0.98
N GLY A 88 -14.52 8.76 2.15
CA GLY A 88 -15.69 8.89 3.04
C GLY A 88 -15.66 10.12 3.96
N ASP A 89 -14.71 11.04 3.79
CA ASP A 89 -14.54 12.26 4.59
C ASP A 89 -14.47 12.04 6.12
N PRO A 90 -13.41 11.38 6.62
CA PRO A 90 -13.22 11.19 8.06
C PRO A 90 -12.69 12.45 8.77
N TRP A 91 -12.67 13.61 8.12
CA TRP A 91 -11.92 14.81 8.55
C TRP A 91 -12.68 15.73 9.50
N GLN A 92 -13.98 15.49 9.75
CA GLN A 92 -14.80 16.27 10.71
C GLN A 92 -14.79 17.79 10.48
N GLY A 93 -14.71 18.24 9.23
CA GLY A 93 -14.77 19.67 8.89
C GLY A 93 -13.54 20.48 9.29
N GLU A 94 -12.39 19.85 9.52
CA GLU A 94 -11.15 20.49 9.99
C GLU A 94 -10.51 21.53 9.03
N GLY A 95 -11.04 21.71 7.82
CA GLY A 95 -10.45 22.59 6.81
C GLY A 95 -9.16 22.02 6.23
N HIS A 96 -8.25 22.86 5.74
CA HIS A 96 -7.00 22.41 5.13
C HIS A 96 -5.94 22.10 6.19
N ALA A 97 -5.32 20.91 6.08
CA ALA A 97 -4.21 20.47 6.92
C ALA A 97 -4.55 20.47 8.42
N GLY A 98 -5.78 20.11 8.79
CA GLY A 98 -6.17 19.94 10.18
C GLY A 98 -5.55 18.72 10.87
N PRO A 99 -5.77 18.57 12.19
CA PRO A 99 -5.11 17.55 13.00
C PRO A 99 -5.23 16.11 12.47
N ARG A 100 -6.42 15.68 12.01
CA ARG A 100 -6.62 14.32 11.45
C ARG A 100 -5.90 14.15 10.11
N GLN A 101 -5.87 15.19 9.28
CA GLN A 101 -5.13 15.17 8.01
C GLN A 101 -3.62 15.12 8.23
N GLN A 102 -3.10 15.85 9.22
CA GLN A 102 -1.69 15.78 9.60
C GLN A 102 -1.32 14.41 10.17
N LEU A 103 -2.21 13.82 10.99
CA LEU A 103 -2.03 12.47 11.49
C LEU A 103 -2.00 11.44 10.35
N ALA A 104 -2.95 11.54 9.40
CA ALA A 104 -2.98 10.69 8.21
C ALA A 104 -1.72 10.87 7.36
N PHE A 105 -1.24 12.10 7.20
CA PHE A 105 0.00 12.39 6.48
C PHE A 105 1.20 11.72 7.14
N MET A 106 1.35 11.88 8.45
CA MET A 106 2.43 11.26 9.22
C MET A 106 2.42 9.74 9.06
N VAL A 107 1.28 9.09 9.26
CA VAL A 107 1.17 7.63 9.18
C VAL A 107 1.46 7.10 7.77
N CYS A 108 0.92 7.75 6.74
CA CYS A 108 0.93 7.20 5.38
C CYS A 108 2.15 7.62 4.55
N TYR A 109 2.79 8.75 4.87
CA TYR A 109 3.84 9.35 4.04
C TYR A 109 5.14 9.64 4.78
N ASN A 110 5.20 9.48 6.11
CA ASN A 110 6.42 9.69 6.89
C ASN A 110 6.61 8.58 7.95
N ILE A 111 7.11 7.43 7.51
CA ILE A 111 7.27 6.24 8.35
C ILE A 111 8.19 6.48 9.55
N ASP A 112 9.22 7.31 9.40
CA ASP A 112 10.15 7.65 10.48
C ASP A 112 9.47 8.47 11.58
N ALA A 113 8.68 9.48 11.18
CA ALA A 113 7.90 10.26 12.14
C ALA A 113 6.83 9.39 12.83
N PHE A 114 6.16 8.50 12.08
CA PHE A 114 5.20 7.59 12.68
C PHE A 114 5.86 6.58 13.64
N ARG A 115 7.07 6.12 13.34
CA ARG A 115 7.88 5.28 14.24
C ARG A 115 8.21 6.01 15.54
N ALA A 116 8.70 7.25 15.46
CA ALA A 116 8.98 8.08 16.63
C ALA A 116 7.71 8.30 17.47
N TYR A 117 6.62 8.72 16.83
CA TYR A 117 5.31 8.91 17.47
C TYR A 117 4.83 7.63 18.18
N SER A 118 4.97 6.47 17.55
CA SER A 118 4.55 5.19 18.11
C SER A 118 5.33 4.81 19.38
N ILE A 119 6.61 5.14 19.44
CA ILE A 119 7.49 4.90 20.60
C ILE A 119 7.13 5.88 21.71
N GLU A 120 7.11 7.18 21.43
CA GLU A 120 6.84 8.24 22.40
C GLU A 120 5.49 8.05 23.11
N ASN A 121 4.47 7.62 22.37
CA ASN A 121 3.12 7.43 22.89
C ASN A 121 2.83 5.99 23.36
N ASN A 122 3.84 5.10 23.37
CA ASN A 122 3.67 3.66 23.67
C ASN A 122 2.53 3.01 22.87
N LEU A 123 2.32 3.46 21.62
CA LEU A 123 1.10 3.26 20.85
C LEU A 123 0.75 1.78 20.66
N ILE A 124 1.75 0.99 20.27
CA ILE A 124 1.61 -0.44 19.97
C ILE A 124 1.21 -1.23 21.22
N VAL A 125 1.66 -0.80 22.41
CA VAL A 125 1.39 -1.49 23.67
C VAL A 125 -0.08 -1.39 24.08
N GLN A 126 -0.75 -0.30 23.69
CA GLN A 126 -2.15 -0.02 24.00
C GLN A 126 -3.14 -1.03 23.37
N TYR A 127 -2.69 -1.80 22.36
CA TYR A 127 -3.52 -2.75 21.63
C TYR A 127 -3.16 -4.21 21.92
N ARG A 128 -4.17 -5.08 21.83
CA ARG A 128 -4.01 -6.54 21.96
C ARG A 128 -3.36 -7.13 20.70
N LEU A 129 -2.04 -7.19 20.74
CA LEU A 129 -1.17 -7.80 19.73
C LEU A 129 -0.33 -8.91 20.39
N ASP A 130 -0.12 -10.01 19.69
CA ASP A 130 0.78 -11.07 20.14
C ASP A 130 2.24 -10.61 20.13
N ARG A 131 3.13 -11.40 20.76
CA ARG A 131 4.55 -11.03 20.90
C ARG A 131 5.26 -10.95 19.55
N ASP A 132 4.91 -11.82 18.61
CA ASP A 132 5.57 -11.88 17.31
C ASP A 132 5.14 -10.72 16.42
N GLN A 133 3.86 -10.35 16.44
CA GLN A 133 3.32 -9.16 15.78
C GLN A 133 4.03 -7.89 16.25
N ARG A 134 4.17 -7.70 17.58
CA ARG A 134 4.88 -6.54 18.14
C ARG A 134 6.31 -6.46 17.66
N ARG A 135 7.03 -7.58 17.76
CA ARG A 135 8.42 -7.68 17.32
C ARG A 135 8.58 -7.37 15.83
N ARG A 136 7.62 -7.77 14.99
CA ARG A 136 7.61 -7.46 13.56
C ARG A 136 7.40 -5.95 13.33
N ILE A 137 6.38 -5.37 13.95
CA ILE A 137 6.09 -3.92 13.86
C ILE A 137 7.30 -3.09 14.30
N GLU A 138 8.01 -3.51 15.35
CA GLU A 138 9.20 -2.80 15.84
C GLU A 138 10.38 -2.82 14.86
N ARG A 139 10.52 -3.88 14.05
CA ARG A 139 11.74 -4.14 13.25
C ARG A 139 11.58 -3.97 11.74
N ASP A 140 10.35 -3.90 11.25
CA ASP A 140 10.04 -3.91 9.82
C ASP A 140 9.10 -2.75 9.50
N ASP A 141 9.55 -1.83 8.63
CA ASP A 141 8.77 -0.67 8.19
C ASP A 141 7.46 -1.06 7.50
N ALA A 142 7.43 -2.16 6.75
CA ALA A 142 6.22 -2.62 6.10
C ALA A 142 5.20 -3.10 7.14
N GLU A 143 5.66 -3.79 8.19
CA GLU A 143 4.79 -4.23 9.29
C GLU A 143 4.32 -3.05 10.14
N LEU A 144 5.17 -2.05 10.37
CA LEU A 144 4.79 -0.79 11.00
C LEU A 144 3.73 -0.05 10.18
N LEU A 145 3.91 0.06 8.87
CA LEU A 145 2.95 0.72 7.98
C LEU A 145 1.61 -0.01 7.93
N LYS A 146 1.60 -1.35 7.88
CA LYS A 146 0.37 -2.16 7.97
C LYS A 146 -0.39 -1.90 9.27
N PHE A 147 0.33 -1.85 10.39
CA PHE A 147 -0.25 -1.45 11.68
C PHE A 147 -0.77 -0.02 11.61
N GLY A 148 -0.01 0.91 11.06
CA GLY A 148 -0.37 2.31 10.87
C GLY A 148 -1.67 2.50 10.11
N PHE A 149 -1.86 1.83 8.98
CA PHE A 149 -3.11 1.86 8.22
C PHE A 149 -4.30 1.37 9.05
N THR A 150 -4.13 0.24 9.73
CA THR A 150 -5.18 -0.34 10.59
C THR A 150 -5.53 0.60 11.75
N TRP A 151 -4.51 1.17 12.38
CA TRP A 151 -4.62 2.10 13.49
C TRP A 151 -5.29 3.41 13.05
N LEU A 152 -4.88 3.97 11.92
CA LEU A 152 -5.43 5.22 11.39
C LEU A 152 -6.93 5.09 11.10
N MET A 153 -7.34 4.03 10.41
CA MET A 153 -8.78 3.76 10.18
C MET A 153 -9.55 3.52 11.49
N HIS A 154 -8.89 2.98 12.52
CA HIS A 154 -9.50 2.77 13.84
C HIS A 154 -9.69 4.07 14.63
N VAL A 155 -8.73 5.00 14.60
CA VAL A 155 -8.82 6.25 15.37
C VAL A 155 -9.62 7.33 14.65
N LEU A 156 -9.59 7.35 13.32
CA LEU A 156 -10.34 8.33 12.52
C LEU A 156 -11.78 7.90 12.26
N GLY A 157 -12.03 6.60 12.18
CA GLY A 157 -13.36 6.03 11.92
C GLY A 157 -14.02 5.49 13.18
N GLU A 158 -15.34 5.31 13.15
CA GLU A 158 -16.09 4.64 14.22
C GLU A 158 -15.93 3.10 14.21
N ARG A 159 -14.88 2.59 13.55
CA ARG A 159 -14.64 1.15 13.36
C ARG A 159 -13.78 0.58 14.49
N LYS A 160 -14.32 -0.39 15.23
CA LYS A 160 -13.58 -1.18 16.24
C LYS A 160 -12.69 -2.25 15.59
N ILE A 161 -11.69 -1.82 14.81
CA ILE A 161 -10.75 -2.71 14.11
C ILE A 161 -9.72 -3.27 15.09
N LEU A 162 -9.16 -2.41 15.94
CA LEU A 162 -8.22 -2.81 16.97
C LEU A 162 -8.94 -3.00 18.31
N ARG A 163 -8.48 -3.98 19.09
CA ARG A 163 -8.94 -4.20 20.47
C ARG A 163 -7.96 -3.52 21.42
N SER A 164 -8.42 -2.49 22.12
CA SER A 164 -7.70 -1.89 23.24
C SER A 164 -7.45 -2.95 24.32
N ARG A 165 -6.35 -2.81 25.04
CA ARG A 165 -6.03 -3.70 26.15
C ARG A 165 -7.04 -3.57 27.29
#